data_AF-A0AAU1QJH6-F1
#
_entry.id   AF-A0AAU1QJH6-F1
#
_cell.length_a   1.000
_cell.length_b   1.000
_cell.length_c   1.000
_cell.angle_alpha   90.00
_cell.angle_beta   90.00
_cell.angle_gamma   90.00
#
_symmetry.space_group_name_H-M   'P 1'
#
loop_
_entity.id
_entity.type
_entity.pdbx_description
1 polymer ?
#
loop_
_entity_poly.entity_id
_entity_poly.type
_entity_poly.pdbx_seq_one_letter_code
_entity_poly.pdbx_strand_id
1 'polypeptide(L)'
;MLFGWSAYLYASYPDTRQIGLTVISEKHDGRCTVRWQDPYHDGGRRRESAYRCDPDRDAVLKAPNYDPDTGYGWDTGFMFTEGRHRGDLEPSLEEAEPYALSDALVLIGLALIAVGLIGGNIRASIRLAGVRPKTVARARKLYEAADQAARDHAQARDAVRVAWSALRREQIDAKLSAVPVARLIKGAAVSRR
;
A
#
# COMPACT_ATOMS: atom_id res chain seq x y z
N MET A 1 20.87 -4.74 4.38
CA MET A 1 20.78 -4.84 2.91
C MET A 1 20.38 -3.51 2.26
N LEU A 2 19.30 -2.84 2.70
CA LEU A 2 18.91 -1.51 2.20
C LEU A 2 20.03 -0.45 2.31
N PHE A 3 20.74 -0.40 3.44
CA PHE A 3 21.87 0.51 3.63
C PHE A 3 23.07 0.26 2.69
N GLY A 4 23.27 -0.99 2.25
CA GLY A 4 24.34 -1.31 1.31
C GLY A 4 24.00 -0.89 -0.11
N TRP A 5 22.72 -0.97 -0.48
CA TRP A 5 22.24 -0.56 -1.80
C TRP A 5 22.18 0.97 -1.93
N SER A 6 21.78 1.67 -0.86
CA SER A 6 21.84 3.14 -0.83
C SER A 6 23.28 3.64 -0.91
N ALA A 7 24.23 3.00 -0.21
CA ALA A 7 25.64 3.36 -0.28
C ALA A 7 26.24 3.11 -1.68
N TYR A 8 25.86 2.00 -2.33
CA TYR A 8 26.29 1.70 -3.69
C TYR A 8 25.76 2.71 -4.70
N LEU A 9 24.48 3.09 -4.61
CA LEU A 9 23.88 4.11 -5.48
C LEU A 9 24.54 5.48 -5.29
N TYR A 10 24.80 5.87 -4.04
CA TYR A 10 25.47 7.14 -3.73
C TYR A 10 26.92 7.16 -4.24
N ALA A 11 27.65 6.05 -4.10
CA ALA A 11 29.01 5.92 -4.60
C ALA A 11 29.09 5.85 -6.14
N SER A 12 27.99 5.49 -6.80
CA SER A 12 27.90 5.45 -8.26
C SER A 12 27.49 6.78 -8.91
N TYR A 13 27.15 7.80 -8.11
CA TYR A 13 26.80 9.10 -8.66
C TYR A 13 28.06 9.79 -9.17
N PRO A 14 28.09 10.23 -10.45
CA PRO A 14 29.26 10.87 -11.02
C PRO A 14 29.53 12.19 -10.29
N ASP A 15 30.80 12.49 -10.07
CA ASP A 15 31.21 13.76 -9.48
C ASP A 15 30.96 14.91 -10.48
N THR A 16 30.49 16.04 -9.97
CA THR A 16 30.13 17.21 -10.77
C THR A 16 30.68 18.49 -10.16
N ARG A 17 30.97 19.46 -11.03
CA ARG A 17 31.49 20.77 -10.65
C ARG A 17 30.63 21.87 -11.24
N GLN A 18 30.27 22.84 -10.41
CA GLN A 18 29.59 24.05 -10.88
C GLN A 18 30.55 24.92 -11.71
N ILE A 19 30.08 25.36 -12.87
CA ILE A 19 30.80 26.23 -13.80
C ILE A 19 29.90 27.37 -14.28
N GLY A 20 30.53 28.47 -14.71
CA GLY A 20 29.82 29.58 -15.36
C GLY A 20 29.55 29.26 -16.84
N LEU A 21 28.35 29.61 -17.29
CA LEU A 21 27.86 29.42 -18.64
C LEU A 21 27.60 30.78 -19.28
N THR A 22 28.01 30.95 -20.53
CA THR A 22 27.62 32.12 -21.34
C THR A 22 26.36 31.78 -22.12
N VAL A 23 25.28 32.52 -21.90
CA VAL A 23 24.02 32.33 -22.63
C VAL A 23 24.09 33.09 -23.94
N ILE A 24 24.17 32.36 -25.05
CA ILE A 24 24.23 32.93 -26.40
C ILE A 24 22.84 33.35 -26.87
N SER A 25 21.84 32.51 -26.59
CA SER A 25 20.44 32.78 -26.92
C SER A 25 19.52 32.13 -25.90
N GLU A 26 18.43 32.82 -25.59
CA GLU A 26 17.39 32.36 -24.67
C GLU A 26 16.04 32.49 -25.38
N LYS A 27 15.26 31.41 -25.39
CA LYS A 27 13.89 31.40 -25.89
C LYS A 27 12.91 31.72 -24.76
N HIS A 28 11.72 32.18 -25.11
CA HIS A 28 10.65 32.47 -24.16
C HIS A 28 10.18 31.26 -23.33
N ASP A 29 10.48 30.03 -23.76
CA ASP A 29 10.17 28.80 -23.04
C ASP A 29 11.27 28.38 -22.03
N GLY A 30 12.28 29.22 -21.82
CA GLY A 30 13.39 28.96 -20.91
C GLY A 30 14.50 28.08 -21.50
N ARG A 31 14.37 27.62 -22.75
CA ARG A 31 15.45 26.90 -23.43
C ARG A 31 16.51 27.88 -23.92
N CYS A 32 17.75 27.56 -23.61
CA CYS A 32 18.93 28.35 -23.91
C CYS A 32 19.94 27.57 -24.72
N THR A 33 20.71 28.30 -25.52
CA THR A 33 21.99 27.80 -26.05
C THR A 33 23.10 28.42 -25.22
N VAL A 34 23.86 27.58 -24.53
CA VAL A 34 24.94 28.00 -23.66
C VAL A 34 26.30 27.61 -24.21
N ARG A 35 27.31 28.39 -23.84
CA ARG A 35 28.70 28.16 -24.14
C ARG A 35 29.53 28.10 -22.87
N TRP A 36 30.43 27.14 -22.81
CA TRP A 36 31.40 27.01 -21.73
C TRP A 36 32.77 26.55 -22.25
N GLN A 37 33.78 26.66 -21.40
CA GLN A 37 35.12 26.13 -21.68
C GLN A 37 35.30 24.81 -20.94
N ASP A 38 35.55 23.75 -21.69
CA ASP A 38 35.87 22.43 -21.16
C ASP A 38 37.36 22.37 -20.78
N PRO A 39 37.71 22.29 -19.48
CA PRO A 39 39.10 22.33 -19.03
C PRO A 39 39.83 21.00 -19.22
N TYR A 40 39.14 19.92 -19.60
CA TYR A 40 39.71 18.57 -19.65
C TYR A 40 40.32 18.20 -21.01
N HIS A 41 40.18 19.07 -22.01
CA HIS A 41 40.90 18.96 -23.28
C HIS A 41 42.09 19.91 -23.32
N ASP A 42 43.20 19.47 -23.92
CA ASP A 42 44.40 20.29 -24.13
C ASP A 42 44.04 21.62 -24.81
N GLY A 43 44.28 22.73 -24.10
CA GLY A 43 43.98 24.09 -24.57
C GLY A 43 42.57 24.61 -24.27
N GLY A 44 41.72 23.85 -23.58
CA GLY A 44 40.40 24.29 -23.14
C GLY A 44 39.41 24.48 -24.28
N ARG A 45 38.74 23.40 -24.72
CA ARG A 45 37.80 23.44 -25.85
C ARG A 45 36.55 24.24 -25.48
N ARG A 46 36.16 25.22 -26.30
CA ARG A 46 34.83 25.84 -26.18
C ARG A 46 33.76 24.89 -26.71
N ARG A 47 32.75 24.63 -25.90
CA ARG A 47 31.61 23.79 -26.24
C ARG A 47 30.32 24.60 -26.19
N GLU A 48 29.37 24.22 -27.01
CA GLU A 48 28.03 24.78 -27.04
C GLU A 48 27.01 23.66 -26.97
N SER A 49 25.95 23.85 -26.20
CA SER A 49 24.86 22.88 -26.07
C SER A 49 23.55 23.59 -25.77
N ALA A 50 22.45 22.91 -26.07
CA ALA A 50 21.16 23.23 -25.48
C ALA A 50 21.24 23.00 -23.96
N TYR A 51 20.63 23.91 -23.21
CA TYR A 51 20.52 23.90 -21.76
C TYR A 51 19.23 24.62 -21.35
N ARG A 52 18.73 24.36 -20.16
CA ARG A 52 17.59 25.09 -19.61
C ARG A 52 18.08 26.14 -18.63
N CYS A 53 17.92 27.42 -18.96
CA CYS A 53 18.30 28.48 -18.06
C CYS A 53 17.40 28.51 -16.83
N ASP A 54 17.94 29.02 -15.72
CA ASP A 54 17.13 29.31 -14.54
C ASP A 54 16.11 30.43 -14.87
N PRO A 55 14.79 30.17 -14.78
CA PRO A 55 13.77 31.18 -15.07
C PRO A 55 13.83 32.34 -14.07
N ASP A 56 14.22 32.06 -12.82
CA ASP A 56 14.23 32.99 -11.69
C ASP A 56 15.55 33.77 -11.59
N ARG A 57 16.47 33.57 -12.55
CA ARG A 57 17.70 34.34 -12.69
C ARG A 57 17.43 35.86 -12.70
N ASP A 58 18.25 36.60 -11.97
CA ASP A 58 18.24 38.07 -11.95
C ASP A 58 18.28 38.68 -13.35
N ALA A 59 17.48 39.72 -13.58
CA ALA A 59 17.38 40.40 -14.87
C ALA A 59 18.71 41.01 -15.35
N VAL A 60 19.64 41.31 -14.43
CA VAL A 60 20.99 41.80 -14.75
C VAL A 60 21.87 40.74 -15.41
N LEU A 61 21.59 39.45 -15.17
CA LEU A 61 22.35 38.33 -15.73
C LEU A 61 21.79 37.88 -17.10
N LYS A 62 20.62 38.38 -17.49
CA LYS A 62 19.98 38.09 -18.78
C LYS A 62 20.55 39.00 -19.88
N ALA A 63 20.59 38.49 -21.10
CA ALA A 63 20.89 39.31 -22.27
C ALA A 63 19.80 40.40 -22.45
N PRO A 64 20.16 41.63 -22.86
CA PRO A 64 21.51 42.13 -23.13
C PRO A 64 22.18 42.79 -21.90
N ASN A 65 21.59 42.71 -20.71
CA ASN A 65 21.99 43.50 -19.55
C ASN A 65 23.34 43.06 -18.95
N TYR A 66 23.68 41.78 -19.05
CA TYR A 66 24.90 41.22 -18.47
C TYR A 66 26.17 41.67 -19.20
N ASP A 67 26.17 41.53 -20.52
CA ASP A 67 27.27 41.95 -21.40
C ASP A 67 26.68 42.73 -22.58
N PRO A 68 26.63 44.07 -22.49
CA PRO A 68 26.09 44.91 -23.55
C PRO A 68 26.90 44.89 -24.84
N ASP A 69 28.20 44.56 -24.77
CA ASP A 69 29.11 44.57 -25.93
C ASP A 69 28.87 43.35 -26.82
N THR A 70 28.62 42.19 -26.21
CA THR A 70 28.35 40.94 -26.94
C THR A 70 26.86 40.61 -27.05
N GLY A 71 26.02 41.20 -26.19
CA GLY A 71 24.60 40.89 -26.08
C GLY A 71 24.32 39.53 -25.43
N TYR A 72 25.29 38.94 -24.74
CA TYR A 72 25.15 37.63 -24.10
C TYR A 72 24.68 37.75 -22.64
N GLY A 73 24.06 36.66 -22.16
CA GLY A 73 23.71 36.47 -20.76
C GLY A 73 24.69 35.56 -20.04
N TRP A 74 24.43 35.32 -18.76
CA TRP A 74 25.21 34.44 -17.91
C TRP A 74 24.33 33.52 -17.09
N ASP A 75 24.77 32.28 -16.91
CA ASP A 75 24.13 31.31 -16.03
C ASP A 75 25.19 30.46 -15.30
N THR A 76 24.74 29.60 -14.39
CA THR A 76 25.56 28.52 -13.86
C THR A 76 24.99 27.17 -14.22
N GLY A 77 25.86 26.18 -14.39
CA GLY A 77 25.45 24.80 -14.56
C GLY A 77 26.47 23.84 -13.97
N PHE A 78 26.09 22.57 -13.86
CA PHE A 78 26.97 21.51 -13.40
C PHE A 78 27.59 20.80 -14.60
N MET A 79 28.89 20.50 -14.51
CA MET A 79 29.64 19.77 -15.52
C MET A 79 30.21 18.50 -14.90
N PHE A 80 30.17 17.38 -15.63
CA PHE A 80 30.75 16.12 -15.17
C PHE A 80 32.27 16.24 -15.06
N THR A 81 32.83 15.89 -13.89
CA THR A 81 34.28 15.88 -13.65
C THR A 81 34.89 14.51 -13.92
N GLU A 82 34.07 13.46 -14.00
CA GLU A 82 34.51 12.07 -14.16
C GLU A 82 33.67 11.27 -15.18
N GLY A 83 34.16 10.09 -15.55
CA GLY A 83 33.48 9.16 -16.45
C GLY A 83 33.55 9.53 -17.93
N ARG A 84 32.71 8.86 -18.73
CA ARG A 84 32.67 8.98 -20.20
C ARG A 84 32.18 10.35 -20.68
N HIS A 85 31.42 11.05 -19.84
CA HIS A 85 30.81 12.35 -20.13
C HIS A 85 31.60 13.52 -19.53
N ARG A 86 32.84 13.29 -19.09
CA ARG A 86 33.71 14.34 -18.54
C ARG A 86 33.78 15.54 -19.48
N GLY A 87 33.48 16.73 -18.96
CA GLY A 87 33.44 17.98 -19.73
C GLY A 87 32.08 18.33 -20.34
N ASP A 88 31.11 17.39 -20.33
CA ASP A 88 29.73 17.64 -20.73
C ASP A 88 28.93 18.25 -19.56
N LEU A 89 27.91 19.05 -19.90
CA LEU A 89 26.97 19.58 -18.91
C LEU A 89 26.05 18.47 -18.41
N GLU A 90 25.79 18.48 -17.11
CA GLU A 90 24.73 17.71 -16.50
C GLU A 90 23.37 18.26 -17.01
N PRO A 91 22.49 17.39 -17.55
CA PRO A 91 21.16 17.83 -17.94
C PRO A 91 20.43 18.40 -16.73
N SER A 92 19.69 19.49 -16.93
CA SER A 92 18.88 20.07 -15.86
C SER A 92 17.94 19.02 -15.26
N LEU A 93 17.68 19.09 -13.95
CA LEU A 93 16.79 18.14 -13.25
C LEU A 93 15.35 18.12 -13.82
N GLU A 94 14.98 19.12 -14.61
CA GLU A 94 13.71 19.17 -15.35
C GLU A 94 13.78 18.51 -16.75
N GLU A 95 14.97 18.34 -17.34
CA GLU A 95 15.18 17.71 -18.65
C GLU A 95 15.61 16.23 -18.55
N ALA A 96 16.41 15.89 -17.54
CA ALA A 96 16.48 14.50 -17.11
C ALA A 96 15.06 14.16 -16.65
N GLU A 97 14.43 13.07 -17.10
CA GLU A 97 13.24 12.55 -16.42
C GLU A 97 13.70 11.80 -15.17
N PRO A 98 13.96 12.45 -14.02
CA PRO A 98 14.58 11.77 -12.88
C PRO A 98 13.49 11.02 -12.10
N TYR A 99 12.22 11.29 -12.41
CA TYR A 99 11.05 10.88 -11.64
C TYR A 99 10.47 9.55 -12.12
N ALA A 100 10.64 9.15 -13.39
CA ALA A 100 10.05 7.91 -13.89
C ALA A 100 10.66 6.65 -13.23
N LEU A 101 11.99 6.61 -13.10
CA LEU A 101 12.68 5.53 -12.41
C LEU A 101 12.50 5.62 -10.88
N SER A 102 12.51 6.84 -10.33
CA SER A 102 12.34 7.08 -8.90
C SER A 102 10.95 6.65 -8.41
N ASP A 103 9.90 6.99 -9.14
CA ASP A 103 8.52 6.67 -8.76
C ASP A 103 8.24 5.16 -8.82
N ALA A 104 8.76 4.48 -9.84
CA ALA A 104 8.70 3.02 -9.94
C ALA A 104 9.45 2.32 -8.79
N LEU A 105 10.65 2.80 -8.44
CA LEU A 105 11.43 2.27 -7.32
C LEU A 105 10.74 2.51 -5.97
N VAL A 106 10.13 3.68 -5.78
CA VAL A 106 9.34 4.01 -4.59
C VAL A 106 8.13 3.10 -4.48
N LEU A 107 7.38 2.89 -5.57
CA LEU A 107 6.22 1.98 -5.60
C LEU A 107 6.61 0.53 -5.27
N ILE A 108 7.71 0.03 -5.86
CA ILE A 108 8.23 -1.31 -5.58
C ILE A 108 8.68 -1.42 -4.11
N GLY A 109 9.40 -0.42 -3.61
CA GLY A 109 9.84 -0.37 -2.21
C GLY A 109 8.67 -0.39 -1.23
N LEU A 110 7.63 0.40 -1.51
CA LEU A 110 6.43 0.48 -0.70
C LEU A 110 5.66 -0.85 -0.69
N ALA A 111 5.54 -1.51 -1.85
CA ALA A 111 4.92 -2.83 -1.96
C ALA A 111 5.68 -3.89 -1.15
N LEU A 112 7.02 -3.89 -1.20
CA LEU A 112 7.84 -4.82 -0.43
C LEU A 112 7.70 -4.60 1.09
N ILE A 113 7.66 -3.33 1.53
CA ILE A 113 7.42 -2.99 2.94
C ILE A 113 6.03 -3.47 3.37
N ALA A 114 4.99 -3.23 2.57
CA ALA A 114 3.63 -3.67 2.87
C ALA A 114 3.53 -5.19 2.98
N VAL A 115 4.11 -5.93 2.03
CA VAL A 115 4.16 -7.40 2.07
C VAL A 115 4.94 -7.91 3.29
N GLY A 116 6.08 -7.29 3.60
CA GLY A 116 6.88 -7.62 4.78
C GLY A 116 6.14 -7.36 6.10
N LEU A 117 5.42 -6.24 6.19
CA LEU A 117 4.65 -5.86 7.37
C LEU A 117 3.46 -6.80 7.57
N ILE A 118 2.69 -7.09 6.52
CA ILE A 118 1.53 -7.98 6.58
C ILE A 118 1.98 -9.42 6.87
N GLY A 119 2.94 -9.93 6.10
CA GLY A 119 3.44 -11.30 6.27
C GLY A 119 4.15 -11.50 7.60
N GLY A 120 4.93 -10.51 8.05
CA GLY A 120 5.60 -10.51 9.35
C GLY A 120 4.61 -10.53 10.52
N ASN A 121 3.58 -9.69 10.48
CA ASN A 121 2.55 -9.66 11.52
C ASN A 121 1.72 -10.95 11.55
N ILE A 122 1.33 -11.52 10.41
CA ILE A 122 0.61 -12.81 10.36
C ILE A 122 1.47 -13.91 10.97
N ARG A 123 2.74 -14.02 10.56
CA ARG A 123 3.65 -15.06 11.06
C ARG A 123 3.96 -14.90 12.55
N ALA A 124 4.15 -13.66 13.01
CA ALA A 124 4.35 -13.36 14.42
C ALA A 124 3.11 -13.68 15.24
N SER A 125 1.91 -13.36 14.75
CA SER A 125 0.63 -13.66 15.40
C SER A 125 0.40 -15.16 15.53
N ILE A 126 0.69 -15.94 14.49
CA ILE A 126 0.62 -17.41 14.54
C ILE A 126 1.61 -17.99 15.57
N ARG A 127 2.80 -17.39 15.68
CA ARG A 127 3.87 -17.86 16.59
C ARG A 127 3.60 -17.46 18.05
N LEU A 128 3.12 -16.25 18.30
CA LEU A 128 2.79 -15.72 19.63
C LEU A 128 1.50 -16.32 20.20
N ALA A 129 0.49 -16.55 19.35
CA ALA A 129 -0.76 -17.16 19.79
C ALA A 129 -0.62 -18.67 20.09
N GLY A 130 0.55 -19.29 19.82
CA GLY A 130 0.80 -20.71 20.11
C GLY A 130 -0.14 -21.67 19.37
N VAL A 131 -0.83 -21.19 18.33
CA VAL A 131 -1.87 -21.91 17.60
C VAL A 131 -1.20 -22.98 16.73
N ARG A 132 -0.88 -24.10 17.36
CA ARG A 132 -0.46 -25.30 16.65
C ARG A 132 -1.65 -25.77 15.80
N PRO A 133 -1.48 -26.06 14.50
CA PRO A 133 -2.57 -26.50 13.62
C PRO A 133 -3.29 -27.75 14.16
N LYS A 134 -2.58 -28.60 14.92
CA LYS A 134 -3.17 -29.73 15.65
C LYS A 134 -4.20 -29.31 16.70
N THR A 135 -4.02 -28.17 17.36
CA THR A 135 -4.95 -27.64 18.36
C THR A 135 -6.22 -27.11 17.70
N VAL A 136 -6.11 -26.43 16.56
CA VAL A 136 -7.27 -25.97 15.78
C VAL A 136 -8.07 -27.15 15.25
N ALA A 137 -7.39 -28.16 14.69
CA ALA A 137 -8.04 -29.38 14.23
C ALA A 137 -8.74 -30.14 15.38
N ARG A 138 -8.13 -30.15 16.57
CA ARG A 138 -8.72 -30.76 17.77
C ARG A 138 -9.93 -29.98 18.28
N ALA A 139 -9.85 -28.64 18.31
CA ALA A 139 -10.96 -27.78 18.69
C ALA A 139 -12.15 -27.93 17.75
N ARG A 140 -11.89 -28.02 16.43
CA ARG A 140 -12.93 -28.27 15.43
C ARG A 140 -13.62 -29.61 15.62
N LYS A 141 -12.86 -30.69 15.84
CA LYS A 141 -13.42 -32.01 16.16
C LYS A 141 -14.27 -32.01 17.44
N LEU A 142 -13.84 -31.29 18.47
CA LEU A 142 -14.61 -31.16 19.71
C LEU A 142 -15.91 -30.38 19.50
N TYR A 143 -15.86 -29.32 18.69
CA TYR A 143 -17.05 -28.54 18.33
C TYR A 143 -18.06 -29.40 17.56
N GLU A 144 -17.61 -30.13 16.55
CA GLU A 144 -18.46 -31.03 15.75
C GLU A 144 -19.09 -32.13 16.63
N ALA A 145 -18.35 -32.69 17.59
CA ALA A 145 -18.88 -33.68 18.53
C ALA A 145 -19.92 -33.09 19.50
N ALA A 146 -19.68 -31.87 20.01
CA ALA A 146 -20.61 -31.19 20.91
C ALA A 146 -21.93 -30.81 20.20
N ASP A 147 -21.83 -30.36 18.96
CA ASP A 147 -22.98 -30.04 18.11
C ASP A 147 -23.83 -31.29 17.81
N GLN A 148 -23.17 -32.43 17.57
CA GLN A 148 -23.87 -33.71 17.42
C GLN A 148 -24.60 -34.13 18.71
N ALA A 149 -23.94 -34.05 19.86
CA ALA A 149 -24.55 -34.38 21.14
C ALA A 149 -25.76 -33.48 21.47
N ALA A 150 -25.71 -32.20 21.10
CA ALA A 150 -26.83 -31.28 21.26
C ALA A 150 -28.04 -31.67 20.40
N ARG A 151 -27.81 -32.09 19.14
CA ARG A 151 -28.87 -32.60 18.26
C ARG A 151 -29.50 -33.88 18.81
N ASP A 152 -28.68 -34.84 19.23
CA ASP A 152 -29.16 -36.12 19.75
C ASP A 152 -30.00 -35.90 21.03
N HIS A 153 -29.57 -34.98 21.90
CA HIS A 153 -30.32 -34.61 23.10
C HIS A 153 -31.68 -33.98 22.77
N ALA A 154 -31.73 -33.08 21.77
CA ALA A 154 -32.99 -32.48 21.31
C ALA A 154 -33.94 -33.55 20.78
N GLN A 155 -33.44 -34.47 19.95
CA GLN A 155 -34.24 -35.56 19.38
C GLN A 155 -34.79 -36.50 20.47
N ALA A 156 -33.97 -36.84 21.47
CA ALA A 156 -34.41 -37.66 22.60
C ALA A 156 -35.52 -36.99 23.42
N ARG A 157 -35.40 -35.67 23.67
CA ARG A 157 -36.44 -34.91 24.38
C ARG A 157 -37.75 -34.88 23.61
N ASP A 158 -37.68 -34.71 22.29
CA ASP A 158 -38.87 -34.70 21.45
C ASP A 158 -39.54 -36.08 21.39
N ALA A 159 -38.76 -37.16 21.29
CA ALA A 159 -39.29 -38.53 21.36
C ALA A 159 -40.04 -38.80 22.67
N VAL A 160 -39.47 -38.39 23.82
CA VAL A 160 -40.12 -38.49 25.13
C VAL A 160 -41.41 -37.66 25.17
N ARG A 161 -41.40 -36.44 24.63
CA ARG A 161 -42.60 -35.59 24.58
C ARG A 161 -43.72 -36.22 23.75
N VAL A 162 -43.38 -36.80 22.60
CA VAL A 162 -44.35 -37.50 21.73
C VAL A 162 -44.93 -38.72 22.45
N ALA A 163 -44.08 -39.60 23.01
CA ALA A 163 -44.52 -40.79 23.73
C ALA A 163 -45.43 -40.44 24.91
N TRP A 164 -45.05 -39.42 25.70
CA TRP A 164 -45.87 -38.94 26.82
C TRP A 164 -47.21 -38.36 26.36
N SER A 165 -47.24 -37.63 25.24
CA SER A 165 -48.48 -37.07 24.70
C SER A 165 -49.46 -38.14 24.23
N ALA A 166 -48.97 -39.28 23.75
CA ALA A 166 -49.78 -40.42 23.35
C ALA A 166 -50.38 -41.09 24.59
N LEU A 167 -49.55 -41.44 25.57
CA LEU A 167 -50.00 -42.06 26.83
C LEU A 167 -51.00 -41.17 27.58
N ARG A 168 -50.74 -39.86 27.62
CA ARG A 168 -51.64 -38.90 28.26
C ARG A 168 -53.01 -38.85 27.58
N ARG A 169 -53.07 -38.91 26.24
CA ARG A 169 -54.34 -38.94 25.50
C ARG A 169 -55.15 -40.19 25.84
N GLU A 170 -54.53 -41.37 25.81
CA GLU A 170 -55.18 -42.63 26.19
C GLU A 170 -55.74 -42.58 27.62
N GLN A 171 -54.98 -42.04 28.58
CA GLN A 171 -55.45 -41.90 29.96
C GLN A 171 -56.60 -40.88 30.11
N ILE A 172 -56.57 -39.78 29.35
CA ILE A 172 -57.64 -38.79 29.35
C ILE A 172 -58.92 -39.40 28.76
N ASP A 173 -58.83 -40.11 27.65
CA ASP A 173 -59.97 -40.75 26.99
C ASP A 173 -60.58 -41.86 27.87
N ALA A 174 -59.73 -42.67 28.52
CA ALA A 174 -60.17 -43.67 29.49
C ALA A 174 -60.87 -43.03 30.71
N LYS A 175 -60.36 -41.89 31.20
CA LYS A 175 -61.02 -41.17 32.30
C LYS A 175 -62.32 -40.50 31.86
N LEU A 176 -62.37 -39.90 30.67
CA LEU A 176 -63.57 -39.24 30.15
C LEU A 176 -64.70 -40.23 29.88
N SER A 177 -64.38 -41.44 29.37
CA SER A 177 -65.38 -42.51 29.15
C SER A 177 -65.94 -43.10 30.45
N ALA A 178 -65.19 -43.02 31.56
CA ALA A 178 -65.65 -43.45 32.89
C ALA A 178 -66.52 -42.41 33.62
N VAL A 179 -66.64 -41.18 33.12
CA VAL A 179 -67.47 -40.13 33.75
C VAL A 179 -68.88 -40.16 33.17
N PRO A 180 -69.93 -40.43 33.98
CA PRO A 180 -71.30 -40.41 33.50
C PRO A 180 -71.69 -38.99 33.06
N VAL A 181 -72.25 -38.87 31.84
CA VAL A 181 -72.63 -37.62 31.15
C VAL A 181 -73.45 -36.66 32.03
N ALA A 182 -74.23 -37.19 32.97
CA ALA A 182 -75.02 -36.40 33.94
C ALA A 182 -74.17 -35.46 34.83
N ARG A 183 -72.89 -35.78 35.09
CA ARG A 183 -71.98 -34.89 35.87
C ARG A 183 -71.39 -33.75 35.04
N LEU A 184 -71.20 -33.93 33.74
CA LEU A 184 -70.62 -32.91 32.86
C LEU A 184 -71.60 -31.74 32.59
N ILE A 185 -72.89 -32.05 32.51
CA ILE A 185 -73.96 -31.04 32.30
C ILE A 185 -74.15 -30.16 33.55
N LYS A 186 -74.02 -30.73 34.76
CA LYS A 186 -74.10 -29.95 36.02
C LYS A 186 -72.93 -28.98 36.21
N GLY A 187 -71.72 -29.33 35.78
CA GLY A 187 -70.55 -28.45 35.88
C GLY A 187 -70.59 -27.25 34.91
N ALA A 188 -71.03 -27.48 33.67
CA ALA A 188 -71.13 -26.42 32.66
C ALA A 188 -72.23 -25.38 32.96
N ALA A 189 -73.30 -25.79 33.64
CA ALA A 189 -74.38 -24.88 34.06
C ALA A 189 -73.98 -23.93 35.20
N VAL A 190 -72.96 -24.27 36.01
CA VAL A 190 -72.50 -23.44 37.14
C VAL A 190 -71.50 -22.36 36.69
N SER A 191 -70.87 -22.51 35.53
CA SER A 191 -69.85 -21.57 35.01
C SER A 191 -70.41 -20.44 34.11
N ARG A 192 -71.73 -20.36 33.89
CA ARG A 192 -72.40 -19.28 33.10
C ARG A 192 -73.30 -18.37 33.95
N ARG A 193 -72.95 -18.15 35.22
CA ARG A 193 -73.50 -17.05 36.03
C ARG A 193 -72.44 -16.02 36.30
#